data_AF-A0A3C7VXD2-F1
#
_entry.id   AF-A0A3C7VXD2-F1
#
_cell.length_a   1.000
_cell.length_b   1.000
_cell.length_c   1.000
_cell.angle_alpha   90.00
_cell.angle_beta   90.00
_cell.angle_gamma   90.00
#
_symmetry.space_group_name_H-M   'P 1'
#
loop_
_entity.id
_entity.type
_entity.pdbx_description
1 polymer ?
#
loop_
_entity_poly.entity_id
_entity_poly.type
_entity_poly.pdbx_seq_one_letter_code
_entity_poly.pdbx_strand_id
1 'polypeptide(L)'
;VINFQAETDVIALGAVDERQPDSDFFRLWEVTGSAHNDNYQLVAGRDDVGVGAEKALVVENDLILGIFACDRPINSGPYPWVYMAALNALENWVRSGEPAPEAARMAVTDDQSDFQYDDVGNVVGGLRTPYVDAPAARLSGEINAGLVGCRLSGTTALHDAATMAARYVDRDGYVAAVAEATDVAVEAGYLLPEDAERIKAAAGLQWDALGP
;
A
#
# COMPACT_ATOMS: atom_id res chain seq x y z
N VAL A 1 -12.54 16.40 -5.89
CA VAL A 1 -11.29 15.80 -6.45
C VAL A 1 -10.61 15.05 -5.34
N ILE A 2 -10.18 13.82 -5.60
CA ILE A 2 -9.27 13.09 -4.71
C ILE A 2 -7.89 13.16 -5.35
N ASN A 3 -6.93 13.76 -4.66
CA ASN A 3 -5.53 13.74 -5.04
C ASN A 3 -4.86 12.57 -4.33
N PHE A 4 -4.60 11.51 -5.10
CA PHE A 4 -4.01 10.27 -4.62
C PHE A 4 -2.50 10.34 -4.81
N GLN A 5 -1.75 10.10 -3.74
CA GLN A 5 -0.29 10.20 -3.71
C GLN A 5 0.29 8.95 -3.05
N ALA A 6 1.31 8.37 -3.66
CA ALA A 6 2.15 7.33 -3.05
C ALA A 6 3.33 7.96 -2.30
N GLU A 7 4.09 7.16 -1.53
CA GLU A 7 5.30 7.65 -0.84
C GLU A 7 6.32 8.23 -1.83
N THR A 8 6.44 7.63 -3.01
CA THR A 8 7.31 8.13 -4.10
C THR A 8 6.95 9.56 -4.51
N ASP A 9 5.65 9.87 -4.53
CA ASP A 9 5.15 11.14 -5.04
C ASP A 9 5.40 12.27 -4.05
N VAL A 10 5.18 11.99 -2.76
CA VAL A 10 5.28 12.97 -1.68
C VAL A 10 6.68 13.56 -1.59
N ILE A 11 7.72 12.74 -1.42
CA ILE A 11 9.08 13.24 -1.25
C ILE A 11 9.84 13.30 -2.58
N ALA A 12 9.91 12.18 -3.31
CA ALA A 12 10.83 12.09 -4.44
C ALA A 12 10.35 12.86 -5.69
N LEU A 13 9.03 13.06 -5.84
CA LEU A 13 8.45 13.91 -6.87
C LEU A 13 7.96 15.28 -6.34
N GLY A 14 8.11 15.54 -5.04
CA GLY A 14 7.90 16.85 -4.44
C GLY A 14 6.44 17.22 -4.13
N ALA A 15 5.50 16.27 -4.13
CA ALA A 15 4.10 16.58 -3.81
C ALA A 15 3.90 17.09 -2.36
N VAL A 16 4.89 16.92 -1.48
CA VAL A 16 4.90 17.51 -0.13
C VAL A 16 4.75 19.04 -0.15
N ASP A 17 5.35 19.71 -1.13
CA ASP A 17 5.29 21.17 -1.30
C ASP A 17 3.90 21.65 -1.77
N GLU A 18 3.10 20.74 -2.31
CA GLU A 18 1.76 21.00 -2.86
C GLU A 18 0.63 20.57 -1.92
N ARG A 19 0.97 20.11 -0.71
CA ARG A 19 -0.02 19.74 0.31
C ARG A 19 -0.97 20.88 0.59
N GLN A 20 -2.25 20.55 0.59
CA GLN A 20 -3.32 21.47 0.97
C GLN A 20 -4.30 20.77 1.94
N PRO A 21 -5.00 21.52 2.79
CA PRO A 21 -6.03 20.95 3.65
C PRO A 21 -7.18 20.39 2.82
N ASP A 22 -7.87 19.40 3.38
CA ASP A 22 -9.12 18.91 2.80
C ASP A 22 -10.18 20.02 2.78
N SER A 23 -11.09 19.98 1.80
CA SER A 23 -12.16 20.98 1.61
C SER A 23 -13.40 20.37 0.97
N ASP A 24 -14.47 21.14 0.80
CA ASP A 24 -15.71 20.68 0.16
C ASP A 24 -15.53 20.12 -1.26
N PHE A 25 -14.38 20.33 -1.91
CA PHE A 25 -14.08 19.83 -3.25
C PHE A 25 -12.74 19.12 -3.37
N PHE A 26 -11.99 18.95 -2.29
CA PHE A 26 -10.65 18.38 -2.29
C PHE A 26 -10.43 17.39 -1.13
N ARG A 27 -9.87 16.23 -1.45
CA ARG A 27 -9.28 15.29 -0.51
C ARG A 27 -7.88 14.95 -0.97
N LEU A 28 -6.91 14.94 -0.07
CA LEU A 28 -5.59 14.39 -0.33
C LEU A 28 -5.44 13.05 0.39
N TRP A 29 -5.17 12.01 -0.37
CA TRP A 29 -4.95 10.65 0.12
C TRP A 29 -3.50 10.29 -0.13
N GLU A 30 -2.70 10.24 0.92
CA GLU A 30 -1.31 9.80 0.88
C GLU A 30 -1.24 8.36 1.38
N VAL A 31 -1.01 7.41 0.48
CA VAL A 31 -1.15 5.97 0.77
C VAL A 31 0.17 5.38 1.22
N THR A 32 0.26 5.07 2.51
CA THR A 32 1.47 4.53 3.14
C THR A 32 1.77 3.13 2.61
N GLY A 33 3.05 2.82 2.42
CA GLY A 33 3.52 1.55 1.87
C GLY A 33 3.30 1.38 0.36
N SER A 34 2.93 2.45 -0.36
CA SER A 34 2.76 2.42 -1.83
C SER A 34 3.84 3.20 -2.56
N ALA A 35 4.07 2.85 -3.83
CA ALA A 35 4.94 3.58 -4.74
C ALA A 35 4.17 4.09 -5.96
N HIS A 36 4.78 4.99 -6.74
CA HIS A 36 4.16 5.57 -7.94
C HIS A 36 3.74 4.50 -8.96
N ASN A 37 4.61 3.50 -9.14
CA ASN A 37 4.32 2.28 -9.86
C ASN A 37 4.54 1.08 -8.93
N ASP A 38 3.74 0.02 -9.09
CA ASP A 38 3.89 -1.19 -8.28
C ASP A 38 3.86 -2.47 -9.12
N ASN A 39 4.09 -3.60 -8.45
CA ASN A 39 4.08 -4.93 -9.03
C ASN A 39 2.71 -5.26 -9.64
N TYR A 40 1.62 -4.80 -9.03
CA TYR A 40 0.27 -5.07 -9.54
C TYR A 40 0.05 -4.34 -10.88
N GLN A 41 0.32 -3.04 -10.96
CA GLN A 41 0.15 -2.24 -12.17
C GLN A 41 1.02 -2.73 -13.33
N LEU A 42 2.27 -3.08 -13.03
CA LEU A 42 3.26 -3.41 -14.05
C LEU A 42 3.24 -4.88 -14.46
N VAL A 43 2.83 -5.79 -13.56
CA VAL A 43 3.03 -7.22 -13.74
C VAL A 43 1.77 -8.02 -13.39
N ALA A 44 1.43 -8.12 -12.11
CA ALA A 44 0.50 -9.13 -11.61
C ALA A 44 -0.97 -8.81 -11.89
N GLY A 45 -1.35 -7.54 -12.04
CA GLY A 45 -2.74 -7.12 -12.23
C GLY A 45 -3.25 -7.24 -13.67
N ARG A 46 -2.38 -7.53 -14.64
CA ARG A 46 -2.74 -7.54 -16.08
C ARG A 46 -3.74 -8.63 -16.46
N ASP A 47 -3.79 -9.70 -15.68
CA ASP A 47 -4.70 -10.84 -15.82
C ASP A 47 -5.59 -11.02 -14.60
N ASP A 48 -5.65 -10.03 -13.68
CA ASP A 48 -6.58 -10.08 -12.56
C ASP A 48 -8.01 -9.85 -13.08
N VAL A 49 -8.85 -10.87 -12.92
CA VAL A 49 -10.28 -10.85 -13.28
C VAL A 49 -11.19 -10.57 -12.08
N GLY A 50 -10.61 -10.18 -10.94
CA GLY A 50 -11.34 -9.87 -9.70
C GLY A 50 -11.78 -11.12 -8.92
N VAL A 51 -11.08 -12.24 -9.12
CA VAL A 51 -11.40 -13.52 -8.47
C VAL A 51 -10.15 -14.07 -7.80
N GLY A 52 -10.30 -14.71 -6.65
CA GLY A 52 -9.19 -15.30 -5.93
C GLY A 52 -8.42 -14.29 -5.06
N ALA A 53 -7.56 -14.83 -4.20
CA ALA A 53 -6.82 -14.09 -3.19
C ALA A 53 -5.34 -13.89 -3.56
N GLU A 54 -4.86 -14.59 -4.59
CA GLU A 54 -3.45 -14.64 -4.98
C GLU A 54 -2.89 -13.28 -5.39
N LYS A 55 -3.72 -12.39 -5.94
CA LYS A 55 -3.29 -11.04 -6.35
C LYS A 55 -3.11 -10.09 -5.17
N ALA A 56 -3.68 -10.42 -4.01
CA ALA A 56 -3.50 -9.65 -2.77
C ALA A 56 -2.24 -10.03 -1.98
N LEU A 57 -1.48 -11.03 -2.44
CA LEU A 57 -0.20 -11.41 -1.84
C LEU A 57 0.85 -10.32 -2.05
N VAL A 58 1.67 -10.12 -1.01
CA VAL A 58 2.91 -9.35 -1.10
C VAL A 58 4.01 -10.27 -1.58
N VAL A 59 4.63 -9.90 -2.71
CA VAL A 59 5.70 -10.69 -3.34
C VAL A 59 6.93 -9.83 -3.58
N GLU A 60 8.11 -10.44 -3.47
CA GLU A 60 9.33 -9.87 -4.01
C GLU A 60 9.45 -10.25 -5.48
N ASN A 61 9.23 -9.27 -6.35
CA ASN A 61 9.48 -9.38 -7.78
C ASN A 61 10.36 -8.20 -8.22
N ASP A 62 11.52 -8.48 -8.78
CA ASP A 62 12.43 -7.47 -9.32
C ASP A 62 12.31 -7.31 -10.84
N LEU A 63 11.39 -8.02 -11.50
CA LEU A 63 11.20 -7.99 -12.94
C LEU A 63 9.93 -7.24 -13.35
N ILE A 64 10.10 -6.09 -14.01
CA ILE A 64 9.03 -5.41 -14.72
C ILE A 64 8.75 -6.14 -16.03
N LEU A 65 7.48 -6.50 -16.28
CA LEU A 65 7.01 -7.28 -17.43
C LEU A 65 7.75 -8.63 -17.61
N GLY A 66 8.40 -9.14 -16.56
CA GLY A 66 9.20 -10.36 -16.61
C GLY A 66 10.52 -10.25 -17.39
N ILE A 67 10.91 -9.05 -17.83
CA ILE A 67 12.08 -8.84 -18.72
C ILE A 67 13.01 -7.71 -18.29
N PHE A 68 12.56 -6.77 -17.47
CA PHE A 68 13.36 -5.62 -17.03
C PHE A 68 13.67 -5.71 -15.54
N ALA A 69 14.91 -6.05 -15.21
CA ALA A 69 15.36 -6.20 -13.83
C ALA A 69 15.64 -4.85 -13.15
N CYS A 70 15.14 -4.72 -11.93
CA CYS A 70 15.45 -3.67 -10.97
C CYS A 70 16.43 -4.19 -9.92
N ASP A 71 17.17 -3.29 -9.26
CA ASP A 71 18.20 -3.69 -8.30
C ASP A 71 17.59 -4.23 -6.99
N ARG A 72 16.36 -3.82 -6.68
CA ARG A 72 15.57 -4.29 -5.52
C ARG A 72 14.18 -4.71 -6.01
N PRO A 73 13.50 -5.67 -5.33
CA PRO A 73 12.12 -6.00 -5.63
C PRO A 73 11.23 -4.77 -5.62
N ILE A 74 10.37 -4.59 -6.61
CA ILE A 74 9.47 -3.44 -6.72
C ILE A 74 8.35 -3.52 -5.67
N ASN A 75 7.76 -2.38 -5.34
CA ASN A 75 6.67 -2.29 -4.36
C ASN A 75 5.54 -3.25 -4.75
N SER A 76 5.04 -4.02 -3.79
CA SER A 76 3.90 -4.94 -3.95
C SER A 76 2.83 -4.61 -2.89
N GLY A 77 2.64 -3.32 -2.65
CA GLY A 77 1.85 -2.78 -1.56
C GLY A 77 0.38 -2.53 -1.91
N PRO A 78 -0.27 -1.58 -1.22
CA PRO A 78 -1.72 -1.46 -1.22
C PRO A 78 -2.31 -0.64 -2.38
N TYR A 79 -1.47 -0.14 -3.30
CA TYR A 79 -1.88 0.80 -4.35
C TYR A 79 -3.19 0.39 -5.06
N PRO A 80 -3.33 -0.83 -5.64
CA PRO A 80 -4.52 -1.17 -6.43
C PRO A 80 -5.81 -1.13 -5.60
N TRP A 81 -5.77 -1.57 -4.35
CA TRP A 81 -6.95 -1.69 -3.49
C TRP A 81 -7.45 -0.31 -3.05
N VAL A 82 -6.53 0.55 -2.58
CA VAL A 82 -6.89 1.90 -2.14
C VAL A 82 -7.27 2.77 -3.33
N TYR A 83 -6.68 2.56 -4.50
CA TYR A 83 -7.06 3.27 -5.71
C TYR A 83 -8.51 2.97 -6.13
N MET A 84 -8.96 1.71 -6.02
CA MET A 84 -10.35 1.34 -6.28
C MET A 84 -11.30 1.93 -5.24
N ALA A 85 -10.91 1.95 -3.97
CA ALA A 85 -11.68 2.63 -2.92
C ALA A 85 -11.79 4.15 -3.18
N ALA A 86 -10.69 4.80 -3.60
CA ALA A 86 -10.69 6.21 -3.97
C ALA A 86 -11.61 6.49 -5.17
N LEU A 87 -11.60 5.63 -6.20
CA LEU A 87 -12.49 5.78 -7.34
C LEU A 87 -13.96 5.63 -6.94
N ASN A 88 -14.29 4.65 -6.10
CA ASN A 88 -15.63 4.46 -5.58
C ASN A 88 -16.08 5.65 -4.71
N ALA A 89 -15.22 6.13 -3.82
CA ALA A 89 -15.49 7.29 -2.97
C ALA A 89 -15.71 8.56 -3.82
N LEU A 90 -14.92 8.75 -4.88
CA LEU A 90 -15.12 9.87 -5.82
C LEU A 90 -16.46 9.75 -6.56
N GLU A 91 -16.83 8.56 -7.03
CA GLU A 91 -18.12 8.34 -7.67
C GLU A 91 -19.27 8.68 -6.71
N ASN A 92 -19.24 8.15 -5.49
CA ASN A 92 -20.26 8.41 -4.47
C ASN A 92 -20.36 9.89 -4.14
N TRP A 93 -19.22 10.57 -4.02
CA TRP A 93 -19.18 12.00 -3.77
C TRP A 93 -19.84 12.81 -4.87
N VAL A 94 -19.53 12.50 -6.14
CA VAL A 94 -20.14 13.18 -7.29
C VAL A 94 -21.65 12.92 -7.37
N ARG A 95 -22.11 11.71 -7.05
CA ARG A 95 -23.53 11.33 -7.18
C ARG A 95 -24.41 11.80 -6.03
N SER A 96 -23.92 11.69 -4.81
CA SER A 96 -24.71 11.89 -3.59
C SER A 96 -24.41 13.20 -2.88
N GLY A 97 -23.24 13.80 -3.13
CA GLY A 97 -22.73 14.93 -2.37
C GLY A 97 -22.07 14.55 -1.04
N GLU A 98 -22.05 13.27 -0.67
CA GLU A 98 -21.33 12.78 0.52
C GLU A 98 -19.82 12.79 0.25
N PRO A 99 -19.02 13.59 0.97
CA PRO A 99 -17.61 13.72 0.67
C PRO A 99 -16.85 12.41 0.89
N ALA A 100 -15.85 12.17 0.04
CA ALA A 100 -14.93 11.06 0.26
C ALA A 100 -14.26 11.19 1.65
N PRO A 101 -13.90 10.07 2.30
CA PRO A 101 -13.24 10.09 3.60
C PRO A 101 -12.01 10.99 3.63
N GLU A 102 -11.80 11.66 4.77
CA GLU A 102 -10.55 12.36 5.05
C GLU A 102 -9.46 11.34 5.42
N ALA A 103 -8.21 11.67 5.13
CA ALA A 103 -7.07 10.82 5.44
C ALA A 103 -5.95 11.61 6.13
N ALA A 104 -5.32 10.97 7.11
CA ALA A 104 -4.12 11.53 7.72
C ALA A 104 -3.02 11.72 6.67
N ARG A 105 -2.10 12.67 6.92
CA ARG A 105 -0.91 12.87 6.09
C ARG A 105 0.21 11.98 6.58
N MET A 106 1.10 11.57 5.67
CA MET A 106 2.36 10.93 6.02
C MET A 106 3.21 11.91 6.84
N ALA A 107 3.75 11.43 7.95
CA ALA A 107 4.65 12.20 8.79
C ALA A 107 5.99 12.38 8.07
N VAL A 108 6.46 13.63 8.01
CA VAL A 108 7.72 14.01 7.36
C VAL A 108 8.65 14.69 8.38
N THR A 109 9.94 14.75 8.07
CA THR A 109 10.91 15.55 8.83
C THR A 109 10.57 17.04 8.76
N ASP A 110 11.10 17.83 9.69
CA ASP A 110 10.85 19.29 9.74
C ASP A 110 11.27 20.02 8.46
N ASP A 111 12.32 19.52 7.80
CA ASP A 111 12.81 20.04 6.51
C ASP A 111 12.12 19.41 5.29
N GLN A 112 11.15 18.50 5.51
CA GLN A 112 10.36 17.82 4.49
C GLN A 112 11.20 17.03 3.46
N SER A 113 12.43 16.65 3.84
CA SER A 113 13.35 15.91 2.97
C SER A 113 13.18 14.40 3.05
N ASP A 114 12.53 13.91 4.11
CA ASP A 114 12.32 12.48 4.36
C ASP A 114 11.05 12.24 5.19
N PHE A 115 10.67 10.96 5.33
CA PHE A 115 9.58 10.53 6.19
C PHE A 115 10.03 10.27 7.63
N GLN A 116 9.06 10.26 8.55
CA GLN A 116 9.24 9.63 9.86
C GLN A 116 8.79 8.17 9.75
N TYR A 117 9.59 7.27 10.30
CA TYR A 117 9.36 5.82 10.19
C TYR A 117 9.02 5.20 11.56
N ASP A 118 8.21 4.15 11.55
CA ASP A 118 7.94 3.31 12.71
C ASP A 118 9.08 2.31 12.96
N ASP A 119 8.92 1.47 13.98
CA ASP A 119 9.93 0.51 14.44
C ASP A 119 10.24 -0.60 13.42
N VAL A 120 9.36 -0.82 12.44
CA VAL A 120 9.57 -1.77 11.34
C VAL A 120 9.90 -1.09 10.01
N GLY A 121 10.10 0.23 10.03
CA GLY A 121 10.59 1.01 8.90
C GLY A 121 9.52 1.42 7.90
N ASN A 122 8.24 1.34 8.25
CA ASN A 122 7.14 1.88 7.46
C ASN A 122 6.91 3.36 7.82
N VAL A 123 6.41 4.16 6.87
CA VAL A 123 6.12 5.58 7.11
C VAL A 123 4.98 5.74 8.15
N VAL A 124 5.17 6.65 9.10
CA VAL A 124 4.16 6.98 10.12
C VAL A 124 3.06 7.85 9.52
N GLY A 125 1.82 7.63 9.92
CA GLY A 125 0.68 8.38 9.40
C GLY A 125 0.29 7.95 7.98
N GLY A 126 -0.32 8.87 7.23
CA GLY A 126 -0.91 8.57 5.94
C GLY A 126 -2.18 7.73 6.05
N LEU A 127 -2.73 7.37 4.90
CA LEU A 127 -3.76 6.35 4.74
C LEU A 127 -3.10 4.98 4.86
N ARG A 128 -3.39 4.28 5.96
CA ARG A 128 -2.81 2.98 6.29
C ARG A 128 -3.81 1.85 6.04
N THR A 129 -3.27 0.68 5.74
CA THR A 129 -4.00 -0.53 5.35
C THR A 129 -3.40 -1.75 6.06
N PRO A 130 -4.02 -2.94 6.01
CA PRO A 130 -3.41 -4.18 6.51
C PRO A 130 -1.98 -4.44 6.01
N TYR A 131 -1.60 -3.95 4.82
CA TYR A 131 -0.24 -4.07 4.30
C TYR A 131 0.83 -3.37 5.15
N VAL A 132 0.42 -2.41 5.97
CA VAL A 132 1.31 -1.58 6.80
C VAL A 132 1.02 -1.78 8.29
N ASP A 133 -0.24 -2.00 8.68
CA ASP A 133 -0.63 -2.19 10.09
C ASP A 133 -0.52 -3.65 10.55
N ALA A 134 -0.64 -4.62 9.63
CA ALA A 134 -0.30 -6.02 9.83
C ALA A 134 0.73 -6.47 8.77
N PRO A 135 1.93 -5.85 8.74
CA PRO A 135 2.87 -6.01 7.65
C PRO A 135 3.46 -7.44 7.61
N ALA A 136 3.48 -8.00 6.41
CA ALA A 136 4.27 -9.16 6.03
C ALA A 136 5.62 -8.76 5.39
N ALA A 137 5.81 -7.48 5.11
CA ALA A 137 6.98 -6.91 4.47
C ALA A 137 7.14 -5.45 4.91
N ARG A 138 8.37 -4.93 4.82
CA ARG A 138 8.59 -3.50 4.69
C ARG A 138 8.29 -3.09 3.25
N LEU A 139 7.33 -2.19 3.10
CA LEU A 139 6.95 -1.63 1.81
C LEU A 139 7.36 -0.16 1.77
N SER A 140 7.92 0.29 0.65
CA SER A 140 8.38 1.67 0.53
C SER A 140 8.19 2.23 -0.87
N GLY A 141 7.96 3.54 -0.97
CA GLY A 141 8.03 4.31 -2.22
C GLY A 141 9.41 4.93 -2.51
N GLU A 142 10.46 4.53 -1.80
CA GLU A 142 11.85 4.92 -2.08
C GLU A 142 12.24 4.76 -3.56
N ILE A 143 13.10 5.63 -4.06
CA ILE A 143 13.65 5.50 -5.42
C ILE A 143 14.41 4.18 -5.56
N ASN A 144 13.98 3.37 -6.53
CA ASN A 144 14.65 2.12 -6.86
C ASN A 144 15.71 2.34 -7.96
N ALA A 145 16.73 1.50 -7.95
CA ALA A 145 17.83 1.54 -8.91
C ALA A 145 17.66 0.44 -9.98
N GLY A 146 18.54 0.45 -10.99
CA GLY A 146 18.44 -0.39 -12.18
C GLY A 146 18.05 0.41 -13.42
N LEU A 147 17.25 -0.20 -14.30
CA LEU A 147 16.80 0.44 -15.53
C LEU A 147 15.87 1.63 -15.27
N VAL A 148 15.71 2.51 -16.26
CA VAL A 148 14.94 3.77 -16.11
C VAL A 148 13.50 3.56 -15.61
N GLY A 149 12.88 2.42 -15.93
CA GLY A 149 11.53 2.06 -15.47
C GLY A 149 11.44 1.72 -13.98
N CYS A 150 12.55 1.40 -13.32
CA CYS A 150 12.59 1.01 -11.91
C CYS A 150 12.45 2.22 -10.98
N ARG A 151 12.91 3.40 -11.41
CA ARG A 151 13.12 4.58 -10.57
C ARG A 151 11.95 4.91 -9.65
N LEU A 152 10.72 4.78 -10.14
CA LEU A 152 9.50 5.16 -9.41
C LEU A 152 8.73 3.96 -8.85
N SER A 153 9.32 2.77 -8.86
CA SER A 153 8.61 1.52 -8.53
C SER A 153 8.71 1.11 -7.06
N GLY A 154 9.30 1.95 -6.21
CA GLY A 154 9.45 1.66 -4.79
C GLY A 154 10.25 0.38 -4.51
N THR A 155 10.08 -0.14 -3.29
CA THR A 155 10.64 -1.44 -2.90
C THR A 155 9.72 -2.28 -2.02
N THR A 156 9.96 -3.59 -2.07
CA THR A 156 9.42 -4.59 -1.15
C THR A 156 10.57 -5.35 -0.50
N ALA A 157 10.51 -5.53 0.81
CA ALA A 157 11.38 -6.43 1.56
C ALA A 157 10.54 -7.29 2.50
N LEU A 158 10.32 -8.56 2.15
CA LEU A 158 9.54 -9.49 2.95
C LEU A 158 10.20 -9.71 4.31
N HIS A 159 9.38 -9.82 5.34
CA HIS A 159 9.86 -10.20 6.67
C HIS A 159 10.27 -11.68 6.66
N ASP A 160 11.37 -11.97 7.34
CA ASP A 160 11.77 -13.35 7.54
C ASP A 160 10.84 -14.06 8.54
N ALA A 161 10.92 -15.38 8.54
CA ALA A 161 10.14 -16.23 9.41
C ALA A 161 10.28 -15.89 10.91
N ALA A 162 11.47 -15.50 11.35
CA ALA A 162 11.73 -15.14 12.74
C ALA A 162 11.00 -13.85 13.12
N THR A 163 10.98 -12.86 12.23
CA THR A 163 10.24 -11.61 12.38
C THR A 163 8.73 -11.86 12.41
N MET A 164 8.23 -12.70 11.49
CA MET A 164 6.81 -13.07 11.46
C MET A 164 6.37 -13.79 12.75
N ALA A 165 7.17 -14.75 13.23
CA ALA A 165 6.90 -15.46 14.49
C ALA A 165 7.01 -14.54 15.72
N ALA A 166 7.96 -13.61 15.74
CA ALA A 166 8.09 -12.65 16.84
C ALA A 166 6.90 -11.68 16.91
N ARG A 167 6.35 -11.29 15.75
CA ARG A 167 5.27 -10.30 15.64
C ARG A 167 3.89 -10.91 15.85
N TYR A 168 3.63 -12.06 15.25
CA TYR A 168 2.29 -12.66 15.18
C TYR A 168 2.15 -13.96 15.96
N VAL A 169 3.24 -14.48 16.51
CA VAL A 169 3.33 -15.79 17.19
C VAL A 169 3.17 -16.97 16.24
N ASP A 170 2.06 -17.01 15.49
CA ASP A 170 1.72 -18.08 14.58
C ASP A 170 0.82 -17.60 13.42
N ARG A 171 0.42 -18.55 12.58
CA ARG A 171 -0.44 -18.33 11.41
C ARG A 171 -1.77 -17.69 11.78
N ASP A 172 -2.40 -18.16 12.85
CA ASP A 172 -3.72 -17.69 13.27
C ASP A 172 -3.62 -16.26 13.81
N GLY A 173 -2.53 -15.94 14.52
CA GLY A 173 -2.22 -14.58 14.95
C GLY A 173 -2.01 -13.62 13.78
N TYR A 174 -1.34 -14.04 12.71
CA TYR A 174 -1.17 -13.20 11.52
C TYR A 174 -2.49 -12.97 10.78
N VAL A 175 -3.26 -14.05 10.58
CA VAL A 175 -4.59 -13.97 9.94
C VAL A 175 -5.52 -13.05 10.73
N ALA A 176 -5.51 -13.14 12.06
CA ALA A 176 -6.31 -12.28 12.92
C ALA A 176 -5.88 -10.81 12.82
N ALA A 177 -4.56 -10.52 12.86
CA ALA A 177 -4.04 -9.17 12.73
C ALA A 177 -4.39 -8.54 11.38
N VAL A 178 -4.26 -9.29 10.28
CA VAL A 178 -4.68 -8.82 8.95
C VAL A 178 -6.19 -8.57 8.92
N ALA A 179 -7.01 -9.46 9.46
CA ALA A 179 -8.45 -9.29 9.47
C ALA A 179 -8.87 -8.02 10.24
N GLU A 180 -8.32 -7.79 11.43
CA GLU A 180 -8.58 -6.60 12.24
C GLU A 180 -8.18 -5.32 11.50
N ALA A 181 -6.94 -5.25 10.98
CA ALA A 181 -6.47 -4.08 10.24
C ALA A 181 -7.28 -3.85 8.94
N THR A 182 -7.75 -4.92 8.30
CA THR A 182 -8.61 -4.84 7.11
C THR A 182 -9.97 -4.24 7.46
N ASP A 183 -10.60 -4.69 8.55
CA ASP A 183 -11.90 -4.18 9.00
C ASP A 183 -11.83 -2.69 9.35
N VAL A 184 -10.75 -2.27 10.02
CA VAL A 184 -10.49 -0.84 10.30
C VAL A 184 -10.39 -0.03 9.01
N ALA A 185 -9.67 -0.53 8.00
CA ALA A 185 -9.53 0.16 6.73
C ALA A 185 -10.85 0.21 5.92
N VAL A 186 -11.71 -0.80 6.01
CA VAL A 186 -13.06 -0.77 5.43
C VAL A 186 -13.95 0.25 6.15
N GLU A 187 -13.94 0.27 7.48
CA GLU A 187 -14.72 1.23 8.27
C GLU A 187 -14.30 2.68 7.98
N ALA A 188 -13.00 2.91 7.76
CA ALA A 188 -12.47 4.21 7.35
C ALA A 188 -12.78 4.58 5.88
N GLY A 189 -13.33 3.65 5.09
CA GLY A 189 -13.61 3.84 3.66
C GLY A 189 -12.36 3.81 2.77
N TYR A 190 -11.26 3.23 3.27
CA TYR A 190 -9.98 3.11 2.56
C TYR A 190 -9.85 1.80 1.77
N LEU A 191 -10.70 0.83 2.04
CA LEU A 191 -10.84 -0.40 1.28
C LEU A 191 -12.32 -0.67 0.96
N LEU A 192 -12.55 -1.27 -0.21
CA LEU A 192 -13.85 -1.81 -0.55
C LEU A 192 -14.08 -3.15 0.17
N PRO A 193 -15.32 -3.47 0.58
CA PRO A 193 -15.64 -4.77 1.20
C PRO A 193 -15.21 -5.96 0.32
N GLU A 194 -15.34 -5.85 -1.00
CA GLU A 194 -14.98 -6.93 -1.92
C GLU A 194 -13.46 -7.17 -1.96
N ASP A 195 -12.66 -6.10 -1.91
CA ASP A 195 -11.20 -6.21 -1.84
C ASP A 195 -10.74 -6.72 -0.46
N ALA A 196 -11.43 -6.29 0.61
CA ALA A 196 -11.18 -6.75 1.97
C ALA A 196 -11.33 -8.27 2.11
N GLU A 197 -12.35 -8.87 1.49
CA GLU A 197 -12.52 -10.33 1.50
C GLU A 197 -11.34 -11.05 0.80
N ARG A 198 -10.83 -10.50 -0.31
CA ARG A 198 -9.66 -11.04 -1.01
C ARG A 198 -8.39 -10.94 -0.17
N ILE A 199 -8.18 -9.79 0.49
CA ILE A 199 -7.03 -9.54 1.36
C ILE A 199 -7.05 -10.48 2.58
N LYS A 200 -8.19 -10.63 3.25
CA LYS A 200 -8.36 -11.56 4.38
C LYS A 200 -8.11 -13.01 3.96
N ALA A 201 -8.63 -13.42 2.80
CA ALA A 201 -8.38 -14.75 2.26
C ALA A 201 -6.90 -14.98 1.91
N ALA A 202 -6.17 -13.92 1.52
CA ALA A 202 -4.75 -13.99 1.19
C ALA A 202 -3.86 -14.15 2.42
N ALA A 203 -4.29 -13.70 3.60
CA ALA A 203 -3.47 -13.72 4.82
C ALA A 203 -2.89 -15.11 5.14
N GLY A 204 -3.72 -16.15 5.04
CA GLY A 204 -3.24 -17.52 5.26
C GLY A 204 -2.21 -17.95 4.23
N LEU A 205 -2.42 -17.60 2.96
CA LEU A 205 -1.51 -17.91 1.86
C LEU A 205 -0.18 -17.15 2.01
N GLN A 206 -0.22 -15.90 2.47
CA GLN A 206 0.96 -15.08 2.70
C GLN A 206 1.82 -15.66 3.82
N TRP A 207 1.21 -16.07 4.93
CA TRP A 207 1.94 -16.77 5.99
C TRP A 207 2.62 -18.03 5.46
N ASP A 208 1.86 -18.85 4.72
CA ASP A 208 2.36 -20.12 4.18
C ASP A 208 3.51 -19.89 3.17
N ALA A 209 3.52 -18.76 2.46
CA ALA A 209 4.58 -18.37 1.53
C ALA A 209 5.84 -17.81 2.22
N LEU A 210 5.69 -17.17 3.38
CA LEU A 210 6.79 -16.64 4.20
C LEU A 210 7.32 -17.66 5.21
N GLY A 211 6.67 -18.81 5.30
CA GLY A 211 6.82 -19.75 6.38
C GLY A 211 8.28 -20.23 6.60
N PRO A 212 8.74 -20.29 7.87
CA PRO A 212 9.95 -20.98 8.32
C PRO A 212 9.99 -22.48 7.98
#